data_AF-A0A9D4STW5-F1
#
_entry.id   AF-A0A9D4STW5-F1
#
_cell.length_a   1.000
_cell.length_b   1.000
_cell.length_c   1.000
_cell.angle_alpha   90.00
_cell.angle_beta   90.00
_cell.angle_gamma   90.00
#
_symmetry.space_group_name_H-M   'P 1'
#
loop_
_entity.id
_entity.type
_entity.pdbx_description
1 polymer ?
#
loop_
_entity_poly.entity_id
_entity_poly.type
_entity_poly.pdbx_seq_one_letter_code
_entity_poly.pdbx_strand_id
1 'polypeptide(L)'
;MIIDNCSMQLVSNPSQFDVLLLPNLYGNILTNIACGLVGGPGITSGRNYGHDYAVFETGTRNTGKSIAGKNIANPLAMMNAGVDLLDHLG
;
A
#
# COMPACT_ATOMS: atom_id res chain seq x y z
N MET A 1 6.95 -6.81 -18.31
CA MET A 1 8.22 -6.96 -17.56
C MET A 1 8.08 -8.21 -16.68
N ILE A 2 9.13 -9.02 -16.51
CA ILE A 2 9.09 -10.15 -15.58
C ILE A 2 9.28 -9.59 -14.15
N ILE A 3 8.69 -10.26 -13.15
CA ILE A 3 8.61 -9.78 -11.77
C ILE A 3 9.98 -9.48 -11.13
N ASP A 4 10.99 -10.26 -11.48
CA ASP A 4 12.38 -10.09 -11.06
C ASP A 4 12.95 -8.75 -11.54
N ASN A 5 12.89 -8.49 -12.84
CA ASN A 5 13.34 -7.25 -13.44
C ASN A 5 12.46 -6.08 -12.98
N CYS A 6 11.15 -6.28 -12.80
CA CYS A 6 10.26 -5.24 -12.28
C CYS A 6 10.64 -4.82 -10.85
N SER A 7 11.00 -5.78 -10.00
CA SER A 7 11.52 -5.49 -8.66
C SER A 7 12.85 -4.72 -8.72
N MET A 8 13.77 -5.11 -9.60
CA MET A 8 15.05 -4.40 -9.81
C MET A 8 14.85 -2.96 -10.31
N GLN A 9 13.92 -2.77 -11.24
CA GLN A 9 13.61 -1.46 -11.80
C GLN A 9 12.89 -0.56 -10.79
N LEU A 10 12.01 -1.10 -9.95
CA LEU A 10 11.34 -0.33 -8.89
C LEU A 10 12.34 0.27 -7.90
N VAL A 11 13.40 -0.45 -7.54
CA VAL A 11 14.42 0.10 -6.62
C VAL A 11 15.45 0.99 -7.32
N SER A 12 15.65 0.83 -8.63
CA SER A 12 16.69 1.57 -9.38
C SER A 12 16.16 2.86 -10.01
N ASN A 13 14.99 2.81 -10.62
CA ASN A 13 14.33 3.96 -11.27
C ASN A 13 12.80 3.81 -11.16
N PRO A 14 12.21 4.01 -9.97
CA PRO A 14 10.77 3.83 -9.76
C PRO A 14 9.91 4.77 -10.61
N SER A 15 10.40 5.97 -10.92
CA SER A 15 9.66 7.00 -11.66
C SER A 15 9.33 6.65 -13.11
N GLN A 16 9.84 5.53 -13.63
CA GLN A 16 9.48 5.03 -14.96
C GLN A 16 8.08 4.38 -15.00
N PHE A 17 7.51 4.03 -13.84
CA PHE A 17 6.23 3.36 -13.74
C PHE A 17 5.10 4.35 -13.49
N ASP A 18 4.01 4.18 -14.23
CA ASP A 18 2.76 4.91 -14.03
C ASP A 18 1.72 3.98 -13.35
N VAL A 19 1.27 2.95 -14.07
CA VAL A 19 0.32 1.96 -13.55
C VAL A 19 0.88 0.54 -13.67
N LEU A 20 0.79 -0.23 -12.57
CA LEU A 20 1.17 -1.65 -12.51
C LEU A 20 -0.05 -2.53 -12.23
N LEU A 21 -0.44 -3.37 -13.20
CA LEU A 21 -1.47 -4.39 -13.03
C LEU A 21 -0.82 -5.77 -12.87
N LEU A 22 -1.11 -6.44 -11.77
CA LEU A 22 -0.42 -7.66 -11.34
C LEU A 22 -1.40 -8.68 -10.75
N PRO A 23 -1.16 -9.98 -10.93
CA PRO A 23 -1.81 -11.01 -10.11
C PRO A 23 -1.53 -10.81 -8.62
N ASN A 24 -2.42 -11.32 -7.77
CA ASN A 24 -2.42 -11.09 -6.32
C ASN A 24 -1.03 -11.26 -5.66
N LEU A 25 -0.35 -12.37 -5.94
CA LEU A 25 0.96 -12.68 -5.35
C LEU A 25 2.02 -11.60 -5.68
N TYR A 26 2.12 -11.22 -6.96
CA TYR A 26 3.10 -10.23 -7.40
C TYR A 26 2.72 -8.82 -6.97
N GLY A 27 1.42 -8.52 -6.91
CA GLY A 27 0.90 -7.28 -6.35
C GLY A 27 1.34 -7.09 -4.90
N ASN A 28 1.26 -8.14 -4.07
CA ASN A 28 1.71 -8.08 -2.68
C ASN A 28 3.22 -7.77 -2.57
N ILE A 29 4.04 -8.43 -3.37
CA ILE A 29 5.50 -8.22 -3.38
C ILE A 29 5.84 -6.78 -3.78
N LEU A 30 5.35 -6.32 -4.94
CA LEU A 30 5.70 -5.00 -5.45
C LEU A 30 5.09 -3.87 -4.61
N THR A 31 3.90 -4.06 -4.04
CA THR A 31 3.30 -3.08 -3.12
C THR A 31 4.18 -2.89 -1.89
N ASN A 32 4.73 -3.96 -1.31
CA ASN A 32 5.64 -3.84 -0.16
C ASN A 32 6.95 -3.12 -0.52
N ILE A 33 7.51 -3.39 -1.71
CA ILE A 33 8.69 -2.67 -2.21
C ILE A 33 8.36 -1.17 -2.37
N ALA A 34 7.26 -0.85 -3.05
CA ALA A 34 6.82 0.52 -3.26
C ALA A 34 6.55 1.26 -1.93
N CYS A 35 5.89 0.59 -0.97
CA CYS A 35 5.68 1.13 0.37
C CYS A 35 7.01 1.43 1.07
N GLY A 36 8.00 0.54 0.97
CA GLY A 36 9.34 0.76 1.51
C GLY A 36 10.04 1.99 0.89
N LEU A 37 9.92 2.17 -0.42
CA LEU A 37 10.53 3.28 -1.15
C LEU A 37 9.96 4.66 -0.75
N VAL A 38 8.67 4.73 -0.41
CA VAL A 38 8.01 6.00 -0.05
C VAL A 38 8.05 6.33 1.45
N GLY A 39 8.72 5.51 2.27
CA GLY A 39 8.93 5.78 3.70
C GLY A 39 8.27 4.77 4.65
N GLY A 40 7.74 3.66 4.14
CA GLY A 40 7.38 2.48 4.91
C GLY A 40 5.88 2.30 5.16
N PRO A 41 5.52 1.29 5.98
CA PRO A 41 4.15 0.78 6.10
C PRO A 41 3.15 1.75 6.74
N GLY A 42 3.63 2.80 7.42
CA GLY A 42 2.80 3.78 8.12
C GLY A 42 2.27 4.91 7.24
N ILE A 43 2.54 4.89 5.93
CA ILE A 43 2.26 6.01 5.02
C ILE A 43 1.15 5.69 4.02
N THR A 44 1.19 4.50 3.43
CA THR A 44 0.31 4.13 2.30
C THR A 44 -1.01 3.55 2.77
N SER A 45 -2.11 3.98 2.15
CA SER A 45 -3.44 3.36 2.28
C SER A 45 -3.63 2.25 1.24
N GLY A 46 -4.59 1.37 1.51
CA GLY A 46 -5.02 0.29 0.62
C GLY A 46 -6.52 0.38 0.39
N ARG A 47 -6.92 0.10 -0.85
CA ARG A 47 -8.32 0.14 -1.30
C ARG A 47 -8.69 -1.19 -1.93
N ASN A 48 -9.75 -1.81 -1.45
CA ASN A 48 -10.25 -3.08 -1.97
C ASN A 48 -11.66 -2.83 -2.51
N TYR A 49 -11.81 -2.91 -3.83
CA TYR A 49 -13.08 -2.72 -4.50
C TYR A 49 -13.67 -4.06 -4.94
N GLY A 50 -14.92 -4.31 -4.55
CA GLY A 50 -15.77 -5.35 -5.09
C GLY A 50 -16.87 -4.76 -5.98
N HIS A 51 -17.77 -5.61 -6.45
CA HIS A 51 -18.92 -5.16 -7.24
C HIS A 51 -19.90 -4.34 -6.41
N ASP A 52 -20.18 -4.80 -5.19
CA ASP A 52 -21.23 -4.22 -4.32
C ASP A 52 -20.66 -3.45 -3.13
N TYR A 53 -19.39 -3.67 -2.79
CA TYR A 53 -18.78 -3.17 -1.56
C TYR A 53 -17.35 -2.68 -1.78
N ALA A 54 -16.91 -1.75 -0.94
CA ALA A 54 -15.52 -1.27 -0.89
C ALA A 54 -15.00 -1.33 0.56
N VAL A 55 -13.72 -1.69 0.71
CA VAL A 55 -13.02 -1.75 2.01
C VAL A 55 -11.72 -0.98 1.92
N PHE A 56 -11.53 -0.06 2.87
CA PHE A 56 -10.35 0.80 2.98
C PHE A 56 -9.54 0.41 4.21
N GLU A 57 -8.24 0.23 4.05
CA GLU A 57 -7.34 -0.27 5.08
C GLU A 57 -5.93 0.31 4.93
N THR A 58 -4.98 -0.09 5.78
CA THR A 58 -3.57 0.27 5.59
C THR A 58 -2.96 -0.56 4.46
N GLY A 59 -2.14 0.06 3.60
CA GLY A 59 -1.66 -0.57 2.35
C GLY A 59 -0.83 -1.84 2.57
N THR A 60 -0.13 -1.94 3.71
CA THR A 60 0.75 -3.08 4.01
C THR A 60 0.09 -4.17 4.86
N ARG A 61 -1.15 -3.97 5.33
CA ARG A 61 -1.89 -4.92 6.18
C ARG A 61 -1.14 -5.38 7.43
N ASN A 62 -0.22 -4.54 7.91
CA ASN A 62 0.59 -4.84 9.09
C ASN A 62 -0.22 -4.64 10.38
N THR A 63 -0.10 -5.59 11.31
CA THR A 63 -0.86 -5.55 12.58
C THR A 63 -0.22 -4.68 13.66
N GLY A 64 1.08 -4.39 13.58
CA GLY A 64 1.77 -3.53 14.54
C GLY A 64 1.80 -4.05 15.99
N LYS A 65 1.63 -5.36 16.23
CA LYS A 65 1.52 -5.93 17.59
C LYS A 65 2.67 -5.54 18.54
N SER A 66 3.89 -5.40 18.04
CA SER A 66 5.07 -5.03 18.83
C SER A 66 5.04 -3.59 19.37
N ILE A 67 4.23 -2.72 18.77
CA ILE A 67 4.11 -1.29 19.12
C ILE A 67 2.73 -0.92 19.68
N ALA A 68 1.80 -1.88 19.76
CA ALA A 68 0.47 -1.67 20.32
C ALA A 68 0.55 -1.16 21.78
N GLY A 69 -0.29 -0.19 22.11
CA GLY A 69 -0.35 0.42 23.45
C GLY A 69 0.81 1.36 23.80
N LYS A 70 1.76 1.58 22.88
CA LYS A 70 2.94 2.44 23.13
C LYS A 70 2.78 3.89 22.65
N ASN A 71 1.69 4.22 21.97
CA ASN A 71 1.43 5.55 21.37
C ASN A 71 2.57 6.03 20.43
N ILE A 72 3.14 5.12 19.65
CA ILE A 72 4.22 5.41 18.68
C ILE A 72 3.86 4.97 17.25
N ALA A 73 2.64 4.49 17.02
CA ALA A 73 2.20 4.07 15.69
C ALA A 73 1.99 5.31 14.82
N ASN A 74 2.49 5.26 13.57
CA ASN A 74 2.22 6.32 12.60
C ASN A 74 0.76 6.21 12.11
N PRO A 75 -0.11 7.22 12.35
CA PRO A 75 -1.52 7.13 12.00
C PRO A 75 -1.80 7.45 10.52
N LEU A 76 -0.81 7.96 9.78
CA LEU A 76 -1.02 8.57 8.46
C LEU A 76 -1.62 7.60 7.44
N ALA A 77 -1.18 6.34 7.38
CA ALA A 77 -1.77 5.32 6.52
C ALA A 77 -3.27 5.12 6.76
N MET A 78 -3.70 5.11 8.04
CA MET A 78 -5.12 4.93 8.38
C MET A 78 -5.93 6.19 8.11
N MET A 79 -5.35 7.37 8.34
CA MET A 79 -5.99 8.64 7.98
C MET A 79 -6.21 8.73 6.47
N ASN A 80 -5.21 8.36 5.67
CA ASN A 80 -5.32 8.29 4.21
C ASN A 80 -6.38 7.29 3.76
N ALA A 81 -6.49 6.13 4.42
CA ALA A 81 -7.57 5.18 4.14
C ALA A 81 -8.96 5.78 4.43
N GLY A 82 -9.06 6.64 5.45
CA GLY A 82 -10.27 7.42 5.72
C GLY A 82 -10.57 8.46 4.63
N VAL A 83 -9.55 9.16 4.13
CA VAL A 83 -9.70 10.09 2.99
C VAL A 83 -10.19 9.33 1.75
N ASP A 84 -9.57 8.19 1.44
CA ASP A 84 -9.96 7.35 0.31
C ASP A 84 -11.41 6.85 0.39
N LEU A 85 -11.88 6.57 1.61
CA LEU A 85 -13.26 6.20 1.88
C LEU A 85 -14.19 7.38 1.61
N LEU A 86 -13.86 8.57 2.11
CA LEU A 86 -14.67 9.76 1.89
C LEU A 86 -14.76 10.10 0.40
N ASP A 87 -13.64 10.04 -0.32
CA ASP A 87 -13.61 10.22 -1.78
C ASP A 87 -14.50 9.21 -2.52
N HIS A 88 -14.64 7.99 -2.00
CA HIS A 88 -15.53 6.97 -2.57
C HIS A 88 -17.02 7.25 -2.31
N LEU A 89 -17.36 7.93 -1.22
CA LEU A 89 -18.75 8.28 -0.89
C LEU A 89 -19.26 9.49 -1.67
N GLY A 90 -18.37 10.34 -2.20
CA GLY A 90 -18.69 11.62 -2.84
C GLY A 90 -19.00 12.73 -1.84
#